data_AF-A0A7G9RWF1-F1
#
_entry.id   AF-A0A7G9RWF1-F1
#
_cell.length_a   1.000
_cell.length_b   1.000
_cell.length_c   1.000
_cell.angle_alpha   90.00
_cell.angle_beta   90.00
_cell.angle_gamma   90.00
#
_symmetry.space_group_name_H-M   'P 1'
#
loop_
_entity.id
_entity.type
_entity.pdbx_description
1 polymer ?
#
loop_
_entity_poly.entity_id
_entity_poly.type
_entity_poly.pdbx_seq_one_letter_code
_entity_poly.pdbx_strand_id
1 'polypeptide(L)'
;MLTKIEFEILSGAVQNRQLDEVKNALANAYQWSQVDLDETLANLVEKDLLVDGEYALTQKGLDALEPYRVKKAIILAAGFGSRLVPVTLNTPKPLIKVNGVKMIESMLDSLLEVGITDITLVRGYMKEYFDVLLYKYPMLKFIDNDAYNEANNISSSVLVKDMLDHAYVAEADLMVYNHQIIRKYEYNSNYLGIKMEESDDWCIEVNNETKEVLDVHVGFKGNNNYQMVGISYWSSEEAANFADDVMEVYNKEGGKQKYWDEVALRFHKDKYSFFVRPCVDSDIIEIDTFAELQEIDDAYKI
;
A
#
# COMPACT_ATOMS: atom_id res chain seq x y z
N MET A 1 20.81 -6.77 -12.23
CA MET A 1 19.41 -6.48 -11.85
C MET A 1 18.72 -7.82 -11.67
N LEU A 2 17.93 -7.99 -10.62
CA LEU A 2 17.20 -9.23 -10.37
C LEU A 2 16.05 -9.34 -11.38
N THR A 3 15.73 -10.56 -11.80
CA THR A 3 14.41 -10.83 -12.41
C THR A 3 13.32 -10.75 -11.34
N LYS A 4 12.05 -10.62 -11.75
CA LYS A 4 10.92 -10.57 -10.81
C LYS A 4 10.83 -11.82 -9.94
N ILE A 5 11.03 -13.02 -10.50
CA ILE A 5 10.99 -14.29 -9.75
C ILE A 5 12.14 -14.39 -8.74
N GLU A 6 13.36 -14.00 -9.14
CA GLU A 6 14.50 -13.94 -8.22
C GLU A 6 14.23 -12.95 -7.07
N PHE A 7 13.70 -11.77 -7.39
CA PHE A 7 13.34 -10.77 -6.38
C PHE A 7 12.31 -11.29 -5.38
N GLU A 8 11.22 -11.88 -5.85
CA GLU A 8 10.14 -12.36 -4.94
C GLU A 8 10.64 -13.46 -4.01
N ILE A 9 11.49 -14.37 -4.50
CA ILE A 9 12.11 -15.41 -3.68
C ILE A 9 13.05 -14.78 -2.64
N LEU A 10 13.91 -13.84 -3.02
CA LEU A 10 14.82 -13.18 -2.07
C LEU A 10 14.05 -12.33 -1.04
N SER A 11 13.00 -11.62 -1.48
CA SER A 11 12.13 -10.81 -0.61
C SER A 11 11.38 -11.68 0.41
N GLY A 12 10.90 -12.87 0.02
CA GLY A 12 10.32 -13.84 0.94
C GLY A 12 11.28 -14.29 2.05
N ALA A 13 12.56 -14.43 1.74
CA ALA A 13 13.59 -14.79 2.72
C ALA A 13 13.85 -13.64 3.71
N VAL A 14 13.82 -12.37 3.27
CA VAL A 14 13.93 -11.19 4.17
C VAL A 14 12.83 -11.21 5.24
N GLN A 15 11.64 -11.64 4.87
CA GLN A 15 10.47 -11.70 5.75
C GLN A 15 10.49 -12.90 6.71
N ASN A 16 11.58 -13.70 6.73
CA ASN A 16 11.72 -14.92 7.51
C ASN A 16 10.57 -15.93 7.27
N ARG A 17 10.02 -15.96 6.06
CA ARG A 17 8.96 -16.89 5.70
C ARG A 17 9.53 -18.26 5.40
N GLN A 18 8.71 -19.30 5.59
CA GLN A 18 9.10 -20.65 5.19
C GLN A 18 9.12 -20.76 3.66
N LEU A 19 10.12 -21.45 3.12
CA LEU A 19 10.31 -21.55 1.67
C LEU A 19 9.06 -22.11 0.96
N ASP A 20 8.46 -23.17 1.50
CA ASP A 20 7.27 -23.80 0.92
C ASP A 20 6.08 -22.84 0.88
N GLU A 21 5.90 -22.02 1.92
CA GLU A 21 4.87 -20.98 1.95
C GLU A 21 5.11 -19.91 0.87
N VAL A 22 6.36 -19.48 0.69
CA VAL A 22 6.72 -18.52 -0.35
C VAL A 22 6.46 -19.11 -1.73
N LYS A 23 6.97 -20.31 -2.02
CA LYS A 23 6.76 -20.98 -3.32
C LYS A 23 5.28 -21.17 -3.64
N ASN A 24 4.49 -21.64 -2.67
CA ASN A 24 3.06 -21.82 -2.86
C ASN A 24 2.33 -20.50 -3.12
N ALA A 25 2.67 -19.44 -2.36
CA ALA A 25 2.09 -18.12 -2.57
C ALA A 25 2.43 -17.55 -3.96
N LEU A 26 3.70 -17.70 -4.41
CA LEU A 26 4.13 -17.21 -5.71
C LEU A 26 3.51 -17.99 -6.87
N ALA A 27 3.44 -19.32 -6.76
CA ALA A 27 2.76 -20.15 -7.75
C ALA A 27 1.28 -19.77 -7.88
N ASN A 28 0.59 -19.53 -6.77
CA ASN A 28 -0.82 -19.13 -6.78
C ASN A 28 -1.03 -17.71 -7.33
N ALA A 29 -0.16 -16.77 -6.96
CA ALA A 29 -0.28 -15.38 -7.38
C ALA A 29 0.04 -15.20 -8.87
N TYR A 30 1.16 -15.75 -9.34
CA TYR A 30 1.73 -15.49 -10.67
C TYR A 30 1.62 -16.66 -11.65
N GLN A 31 1.03 -17.79 -11.25
CA GLN A 31 0.93 -19.01 -12.06
C GLN A 31 2.29 -19.58 -12.51
N TRP A 32 3.37 -19.24 -11.80
CA TRP A 32 4.70 -19.82 -12.05
C TRP A 32 4.73 -21.29 -11.67
N SER A 33 5.43 -22.10 -12.48
CA SER A 33 5.54 -23.52 -12.20
C SER A 33 6.49 -23.78 -11.03
N GLN A 34 6.28 -24.90 -10.33
CA GLN A 34 7.21 -25.33 -9.27
C GLN A 34 8.62 -25.59 -9.83
N VAL A 35 8.71 -26.03 -11.09
CA VAL A 35 9.99 -26.25 -11.79
C VAL A 35 10.74 -24.93 -11.96
N ASP A 36 10.08 -23.87 -12.43
CA ASP A 36 10.71 -22.56 -12.60
C ASP A 36 11.19 -21.97 -11.27
N LEU A 37 10.40 -22.17 -10.20
CA LEU A 37 10.76 -21.74 -8.85
C LEU A 37 11.99 -22.49 -8.32
N ASP A 38 12.05 -23.82 -8.51
CA ASP A 38 13.16 -24.66 -8.07
C ASP A 38 14.45 -24.37 -8.86
N GLU A 39 14.34 -24.19 -10.18
CA GLU A 39 15.46 -23.76 -11.02
C GLU A 39 15.97 -22.37 -10.61
N THR A 40 15.07 -21.44 -10.30
CA THR A 40 15.44 -20.11 -9.82
C THR A 40 16.15 -20.17 -8.46
N LEU A 41 15.67 -20.99 -7.53
CA LEU A 41 16.33 -21.19 -6.24
C LEU A 41 17.75 -21.73 -6.39
N ALA A 42 17.94 -22.75 -7.23
CA ALA A 42 19.28 -23.28 -7.53
C ALA A 42 20.20 -22.20 -8.10
N ASN A 43 19.70 -21.40 -9.06
CA ASN A 43 20.44 -20.29 -9.63
C ASN A 43 20.80 -19.21 -8.60
N LEU A 44 19.93 -18.93 -7.63
CA LEU A 44 20.21 -17.97 -6.55
C LEU A 44 21.31 -18.45 -5.61
N VAL A 45 21.36 -19.76 -5.31
CA VAL A 45 22.44 -20.39 -4.53
C VAL A 45 23.76 -20.35 -5.32
N GLU A 46 23.75 -20.72 -6.61
CA GLU A 46 24.94 -20.64 -7.47
C GLU A 46 25.49 -19.22 -7.59
N LYS A 47 24.61 -18.21 -7.55
CA LYS A 47 24.98 -16.79 -7.55
C LYS A 47 25.45 -16.28 -6.19
N ASP A 48 25.47 -17.11 -5.15
CA ASP A 48 25.80 -16.75 -3.77
C ASP A 48 24.85 -15.68 -3.21
N LEU A 49 23.56 -15.72 -3.58
CA LEU A 49 22.53 -14.81 -3.06
C LEU A 49 21.71 -15.47 -1.93
N LEU A 50 21.60 -16.79 -1.96
CA LEU A 50 21.06 -17.62 -0.89
C LEU A 50 22.13 -18.58 -0.39
N VAL A 51 22.04 -18.96 0.88
CA VAL A 51 22.91 -19.97 1.51
C VAL A 51 22.54 -21.36 0.97
N ASP A 52 23.51 -22.18 0.60
CA ASP A 52 23.23 -23.54 0.14
C ASP A 52 22.64 -24.40 1.27
N GLY A 53 21.55 -25.11 0.98
CA GLY A 53 20.81 -25.92 1.95
C GLY A 53 19.96 -25.13 2.97
N GLU A 54 19.96 -23.79 2.91
CA GLU A 54 19.19 -22.93 3.82
C GLU A 54 18.42 -21.85 3.03
N TYR A 55 17.15 -21.62 3.36
CA TYR A 55 16.42 -20.48 2.80
C TYR A 55 16.74 -19.19 3.55
N ALA A 56 17.99 -18.78 3.47
CA ALA A 56 18.53 -17.60 4.14
C ALA A 56 19.40 -16.79 3.16
N LEU A 57 19.35 -15.46 3.29
CA LEU A 57 20.12 -14.55 2.44
C LEU A 57 21.60 -14.52 2.85
N THR A 58 22.48 -14.50 1.87
CA THR A 58 23.87 -14.08 2.08
C THR A 58 23.94 -12.54 2.15
N GLN A 59 25.11 -12.00 2.53
CA GLN A 59 25.33 -10.55 2.44
C GLN A 59 25.15 -10.04 1.00
N LYS A 60 25.60 -10.81 0.01
CA LYS A 60 25.45 -10.46 -1.40
C LYS A 60 23.97 -10.51 -1.85
N GLY A 61 23.18 -11.42 -1.30
CA GLY A 61 21.72 -11.46 -1.47
C GLY A 61 21.05 -10.20 -0.93
N LEU A 62 21.44 -9.76 0.27
CA LEU A 62 20.96 -8.50 0.85
C LEU A 62 21.35 -7.30 -0.02
N ASP A 63 22.62 -7.21 -0.43
CA ASP A 63 23.13 -6.13 -1.27
C ASP A 63 22.40 -6.08 -2.63
N ALA A 64 22.01 -7.23 -3.17
CA ALA A 64 21.24 -7.32 -4.42
C ALA A 64 19.81 -6.78 -4.30
N LEU A 65 19.24 -6.76 -3.09
CA LEU A 65 17.91 -6.20 -2.80
C LEU A 65 17.94 -4.70 -2.51
N GLU A 66 19.07 -4.13 -2.09
CA GLU A 66 19.16 -2.71 -1.72
C GLU A 66 18.67 -1.71 -2.78
N PRO A 67 18.84 -1.92 -4.09
CA PRO A 67 18.26 -1.04 -5.11
C PRO A 67 16.73 -0.96 -5.08
N TYR A 68 16.05 -1.93 -4.45
CA TYR A 68 14.59 -2.06 -4.37
C TYR A 68 14.05 -1.61 -3.01
N ARG A 69 14.89 -1.01 -2.15
CA ARG A 69 14.53 -0.66 -0.78
C ARG A 69 13.47 0.44 -0.74
N VAL A 70 12.39 0.18 -0.01
CA VAL A 70 11.43 1.21 0.36
C VAL A 70 12.07 2.13 1.41
N LYS A 71 12.07 3.44 1.16
CA LYS A 71 12.80 4.41 1.98
C LYS A 71 11.91 5.13 2.98
N LYS A 72 10.63 5.31 2.65
CA LYS A 72 9.71 6.15 3.41
C LYS A 72 8.26 5.74 3.21
N ALA A 73 7.38 6.32 4.01
CA ALA A 73 5.95 6.19 3.85
C ALA A 73 5.24 7.54 3.98
N ILE A 74 4.19 7.71 3.21
CA ILE A 74 3.29 8.85 3.24
C ILE A 74 1.90 8.31 3.55
N ILE A 75 1.26 8.86 4.59
CA ILE A 75 -0.09 8.44 5.00
C ILE A 75 -1.04 9.62 4.81
N LEU A 76 -2.11 9.43 4.03
CA LEU A 76 -3.12 10.44 3.73
C LEU A 76 -4.27 10.33 4.74
N ALA A 77 -4.33 11.26 5.69
CA ALA A 77 -5.21 11.23 6.85
C ALA A 77 -6.04 12.51 7.04
N ALA A 78 -6.20 13.30 5.96
CA ALA A 78 -6.81 14.62 6.07
C ALA A 78 -8.35 14.62 6.08
N GLY A 79 -8.97 13.52 5.64
CA GLY A 79 -10.42 13.41 5.44
C GLY A 79 -11.25 13.47 6.72
N PHE A 80 -12.50 13.91 6.57
CA PHE A 80 -13.46 14.02 7.67
C PHE A 80 -14.00 12.65 8.16
N GLY A 81 -14.26 11.71 7.24
CA GLY A 81 -14.86 10.41 7.58
C GLY A 81 -16.35 10.49 7.94
N SER A 82 -17.16 11.16 7.11
CA SER A 82 -18.60 11.39 7.39
C SER A 82 -19.43 10.11 7.55
N ARG A 83 -19.02 9.03 6.89
CA ARG A 83 -19.70 7.71 6.92
C ARG A 83 -19.58 7.00 8.28
N LEU A 84 -18.70 7.46 9.16
CA LEU A 84 -18.48 6.93 10.53
C LEU A 84 -19.09 7.81 11.64
N VAL A 85 -19.92 8.79 11.28
CA VAL A 85 -20.73 9.52 12.26
C VAL A 85 -21.64 8.53 13.01
N PRO A 86 -21.75 8.61 14.36
CA PRO A 86 -21.35 9.74 15.20
C PRO A 86 -19.90 9.71 15.72
N VAL A 87 -19.15 8.63 15.51
CA VAL A 87 -17.80 8.47 16.09
C VAL A 87 -16.84 9.56 15.60
N THR A 88 -16.91 9.89 14.31
CA THR A 88 -16.03 10.90 13.71
C THR A 88 -16.31 12.33 14.12
N LEU A 89 -17.42 12.62 14.82
CA LEU A 89 -17.72 13.98 15.28
C LEU A 89 -16.72 14.51 16.32
N ASN A 90 -16.01 13.63 17.02
CA ASN A 90 -15.06 13.99 18.08
C ASN A 90 -13.71 13.29 17.94
N THR A 91 -13.49 12.49 16.88
CA THR A 91 -12.28 11.69 16.70
C THR A 91 -12.01 11.51 15.20
N PRO A 92 -10.84 11.91 14.66
CA PRO A 92 -10.48 11.60 13.28
C PRO A 92 -10.60 10.10 13.00
N LYS A 93 -11.13 9.71 11.82
CA LYS A 93 -11.27 8.28 11.41
C LYS A 93 -10.03 7.43 11.73
N PRO A 94 -8.79 7.86 11.38
CA PRO A 94 -7.58 7.08 11.65
C PRO A 94 -7.26 6.84 13.13
N LEU A 95 -7.81 7.68 14.03
CA LEU A 95 -7.61 7.58 15.49
C LEU A 95 -8.72 6.80 16.19
N ILE A 96 -9.76 6.39 15.46
CA ILE A 96 -10.81 5.51 15.99
C ILE A 96 -10.16 4.18 16.39
N LYS A 97 -10.60 3.65 17.54
CA LYS A 97 -10.13 2.37 18.03
C LYS A 97 -10.99 1.25 17.49
N VAL A 98 -10.34 0.17 17.10
CA VAL A 98 -10.96 -1.10 16.70
C VAL A 98 -10.35 -2.16 17.60
N ASN A 99 -11.17 -2.79 18.42
CA ASN A 99 -10.73 -3.74 19.45
C ASN A 99 -9.63 -3.16 20.36
N GLY A 100 -9.74 -1.85 20.67
CA GLY A 100 -8.83 -1.12 21.57
C GLY A 100 -7.58 -0.50 20.91
N VAL A 101 -7.29 -0.80 19.65
CA VAL A 101 -6.12 -0.30 18.90
C VAL A 101 -6.57 0.78 17.91
N LYS A 102 -5.85 1.91 17.78
CA LYS A 102 -6.24 2.92 16.78
C LYS A 102 -5.94 2.38 15.38
N MET A 103 -6.84 2.57 14.41
CA MET A 103 -6.67 2.04 13.04
C MET A 103 -5.27 2.32 12.47
N ILE A 104 -4.82 3.57 12.53
CA ILE A 104 -3.51 4.00 12.00
C ILE A 104 -2.31 3.34 12.69
N GLU A 105 -2.44 2.89 13.95
CA GLU A 105 -1.33 2.27 14.69
C GLU A 105 -0.89 0.95 14.06
N SER A 106 -1.83 0.20 13.45
CA SER A 106 -1.52 -1.06 12.76
C SER A 106 -0.59 -0.85 11.56
N MET A 107 -0.86 0.16 10.73
CA MET A 107 -0.02 0.57 9.61
C MET A 107 1.35 1.07 10.09
N LEU A 108 1.37 1.93 11.11
CA LEU A 108 2.61 2.48 11.66
C LEU A 108 3.51 1.38 12.27
N ASP A 109 2.92 0.45 13.02
CA ASP A 109 3.66 -0.69 13.58
C ASP A 109 4.22 -1.59 12.46
N SER A 110 3.44 -1.85 11.41
CA SER A 110 3.88 -2.63 10.24
C SER A 110 5.05 -1.97 9.50
N LEU A 111 5.01 -0.64 9.29
CA LEU A 111 6.10 0.11 8.67
C LEU A 111 7.39 0.06 9.50
N LEU A 112 7.29 0.23 10.81
CA LEU A 112 8.44 0.19 11.71
C LEU A 112 9.05 -1.21 11.81
N GLU A 113 8.24 -2.28 11.76
CA GLU A 113 8.69 -3.67 11.77
C GLU A 113 9.64 -3.98 10.60
N VAL A 114 9.37 -3.41 9.42
CA VAL A 114 10.25 -3.56 8.24
C VAL A 114 11.36 -2.49 8.16
N GLY A 115 11.45 -1.61 9.17
CA GLY A 115 12.50 -0.60 9.31
C GLY A 115 12.25 0.70 8.55
N ILE A 116 11.02 1.00 8.15
CA ILE A 116 10.65 2.26 7.50
C ILE A 116 10.31 3.29 8.58
N THR A 117 11.23 4.22 8.86
CA THR A 117 11.07 5.22 9.93
C THR A 117 10.84 6.65 9.41
N ASP A 118 11.10 6.91 8.13
CA ASP A 118 10.77 8.21 7.51
C ASP A 118 9.29 8.20 7.11
N ILE A 119 8.44 8.64 8.03
CA ILE A 119 6.98 8.57 7.87
C ILE A 119 6.42 9.99 7.94
N THR A 120 5.69 10.37 6.89
CA THR A 120 4.98 11.65 6.79
C THR A 120 3.48 11.41 6.79
N LEU A 121 2.77 12.10 7.68
CA LEU A 121 1.32 12.03 7.79
C LEU A 121 0.71 13.36 7.32
N VAL A 122 -0.13 13.29 6.28
CA VAL A 122 -0.88 14.44 5.77
C VAL A 122 -2.20 14.53 6.52
N ARG A 123 -2.36 15.53 7.37
CA ARG A 123 -3.49 15.72 8.28
C ARG A 123 -4.41 16.83 7.78
N GLY A 124 -5.63 16.91 8.31
CA GLY A 124 -6.60 17.93 7.92
C GLY A 124 -7.63 18.10 9.02
N TYR A 125 -8.75 17.39 8.90
CA TYR A 125 -9.77 17.38 9.94
C TYR A 125 -9.21 17.00 11.32
N MET A 126 -9.41 17.87 12.33
CA MET A 126 -8.96 17.66 13.71
C MET A 126 -7.45 17.31 13.82
N LYS A 127 -6.62 17.93 12.97
CA LYS A 127 -5.18 17.63 12.83
C LYS A 127 -4.40 17.59 14.14
N GLU A 128 -4.74 18.42 15.11
CA GLU A 128 -4.12 18.47 16.44
C GLU A 128 -4.30 17.18 17.25
N TYR A 129 -5.32 16.38 16.99
CA TYR A 129 -5.55 15.10 17.69
C TYR A 129 -4.48 14.06 17.35
N PHE A 130 -3.83 14.17 16.18
CA PHE A 130 -2.77 13.27 15.77
C PHE A 130 -1.48 13.44 16.57
N ASP A 131 -1.31 14.55 17.32
CA ASP A 131 -0.15 14.75 18.19
C ASP A 131 -0.04 13.66 19.27
N VAL A 132 -1.16 12.99 19.61
CA VAL A 132 -1.16 11.81 20.49
C VAL A 132 -0.32 10.65 19.94
N LEU A 133 -0.10 10.58 18.63
CA LEU A 133 0.73 9.54 18.02
C LEU A 133 2.21 9.75 18.35
N LEU A 134 2.66 10.99 18.56
CA LEU A 134 4.07 11.31 18.81
C LEU A 134 4.61 10.68 20.11
N TYR A 135 3.74 10.30 21.05
CA TYR A 135 4.14 9.57 22.26
C TYR A 135 4.72 8.18 21.95
N LYS A 136 4.14 7.46 20.98
CA LYS A 136 4.61 6.13 20.55
C LYS A 136 5.50 6.21 19.30
N TYR A 137 5.25 7.20 18.44
CA TYR A 137 5.90 7.37 17.14
C TYR A 137 6.54 8.77 17.01
N PRO A 138 7.60 9.06 17.78
CA PRO A 138 8.22 10.39 17.80
C PRO A 138 8.91 10.78 16.48
N MET A 139 9.08 9.84 15.55
CA MET A 139 9.68 10.07 14.23
C MET A 139 8.69 10.65 13.20
N LEU A 140 7.38 10.67 13.50
CA LEU A 140 6.36 11.15 12.56
C LEU A 140 6.59 12.61 12.20
N LYS A 141 6.48 12.90 10.91
CA LYS A 141 6.43 14.25 10.35
C LYS A 141 5.00 14.56 9.94
N PHE A 142 4.57 15.79 10.18
CA PHE A 142 3.22 16.23 9.86
C PHE A 142 3.22 17.27 8.76
N ILE A 143 2.29 17.12 7.82
CA ILE A 143 1.93 18.13 6.81
C ILE A 143 0.45 18.38 6.96
N ASP A 144 0.06 19.65 7.06
CA ASP A 144 -1.35 20.02 7.21
C ASP A 144 -1.95 20.40 5.86
N ASN A 145 -3.03 19.72 5.48
CA ASN A 145 -3.87 20.02 4.34
C ASN A 145 -5.07 20.86 4.76
N ASP A 146 -4.95 22.18 4.66
CA ASP A 146 -6.05 23.09 4.97
C ASP A 146 -7.16 23.10 3.89
N ALA A 147 -6.95 22.45 2.73
CA ALA A 147 -7.94 22.32 1.66
C ALA A 147 -8.81 21.05 1.77
N TYR A 148 -8.67 20.28 2.85
CA TYR A 148 -9.35 18.98 3.04
C TYR A 148 -10.88 19.01 2.94
N ASN A 149 -11.50 20.18 3.16
CA ASN A 149 -12.94 20.40 3.10
C ASN A 149 -13.42 21.06 1.80
N GLU A 150 -12.49 21.51 0.94
CA GLU A 150 -12.78 22.17 -0.34
C GLU A 150 -12.44 21.27 -1.55
N ALA A 151 -11.58 20.29 -1.33
CA ALA A 151 -11.07 19.37 -2.35
C ALA A 151 -11.10 17.93 -1.82
N ASN A 152 -11.17 16.98 -2.75
CA ASN A 152 -11.03 15.57 -2.47
C ASN A 152 -9.54 15.22 -2.15
N ASN A 153 -9.22 13.94 -1.94
CA ASN A 153 -7.91 13.50 -1.46
C ASN A 153 -6.72 13.85 -2.38
N ILE A 154 -6.95 14.25 -3.65
CA ILE A 154 -5.93 14.86 -4.53
C ILE A 154 -5.24 16.09 -3.91
N SER A 155 -5.94 16.85 -3.07
CA SER A 155 -5.33 17.97 -2.36
C SER A 155 -4.23 17.53 -1.39
N SER A 156 -4.37 16.36 -0.79
CA SER A 156 -3.36 15.78 0.09
C SER A 156 -2.13 15.36 -0.70
N SER A 157 -2.32 14.75 -1.88
CA SER A 157 -1.19 14.31 -2.72
C SER A 157 -0.41 15.47 -3.32
N VAL A 158 -1.05 16.61 -3.63
CA VAL A 158 -0.38 17.83 -4.08
C VAL A 158 0.68 18.32 -3.08
N LEU A 159 0.44 18.18 -1.76
CA LEU A 159 1.35 18.63 -0.72
C LEU A 159 2.60 17.75 -0.57
N VAL A 160 2.53 16.52 -1.06
CA VAL A 160 3.58 15.49 -0.95
C VAL A 160 4.07 15.02 -2.31
N LYS A 161 3.69 15.71 -3.39
CA LYS A 161 3.93 15.29 -4.78
C LYS A 161 5.42 15.04 -5.10
N ASP A 162 6.32 15.75 -4.42
CA ASP A 162 7.77 15.64 -4.57
C ASP A 162 8.41 14.59 -3.63
N MET A 163 7.59 13.82 -2.91
CA MET A 163 8.03 12.90 -1.86
C MET A 163 7.82 11.42 -2.21
N LEU A 164 7.25 11.08 -3.38
CA LEU A 164 6.85 9.70 -3.70
C LEU A 164 8.02 8.76 -4.05
N ASP A 165 9.24 9.28 -4.24
CA ASP A 165 10.41 8.48 -4.59
C ASP A 165 10.74 7.38 -3.55
N HIS A 166 10.61 6.12 -3.95
CA HIS A 166 10.76 4.92 -3.10
C HIS A 166 9.86 4.98 -1.86
N ALA A 167 8.61 5.39 -2.03
CA ALA A 167 7.68 5.58 -0.94
C ALA A 167 6.50 4.61 -1.02
N TYR A 168 6.06 4.13 0.13
CA TYR A 168 4.65 3.74 0.26
C TYR A 168 3.78 5.01 0.36
N VAL A 169 2.63 5.01 -0.30
CA VAL A 169 1.54 5.97 -0.09
C VAL A 169 0.33 5.16 0.36
N ALA A 170 -0.21 5.49 1.53
CA ALA A 170 -1.32 4.76 2.12
C ALA A 170 -2.45 5.69 2.58
N GLU A 171 -3.67 5.22 2.50
CA GLU A 171 -4.82 5.79 3.16
C GLU A 171 -4.82 5.39 4.64
N ALA A 172 -5.41 6.24 5.49
CA ALA A 172 -5.22 6.18 6.94
C ALA A 172 -6.34 5.43 7.69
N ASP A 173 -7.30 4.88 6.96
CA ASP A 173 -8.51 4.20 7.42
C ASP A 173 -8.47 2.68 7.26
N LEU A 174 -7.26 2.16 7.14
CA LEU A 174 -6.99 0.74 7.00
C LEU A 174 -6.56 0.15 8.34
N MET A 175 -7.08 -1.03 8.66
CA MET A 175 -6.63 -1.87 9.77
C MET A 175 -5.82 -3.04 9.22
N VAL A 176 -4.50 -3.00 9.42
CA VAL A 176 -3.57 -4.05 8.98
C VAL A 176 -3.49 -5.14 10.04
N TYR A 177 -3.91 -6.36 9.72
CA TYR A 177 -3.81 -7.53 10.61
C TYR A 177 -2.56 -8.36 10.31
N ASN A 178 -2.23 -8.53 9.03
CA ASN A 178 -1.02 -9.22 8.61
C ASN A 178 0.06 -8.21 8.24
N HIS A 179 0.97 -7.93 9.17
CA HIS A 179 2.04 -6.95 8.97
C HIS A 179 2.99 -7.32 7.81
N GLN A 180 3.04 -8.60 7.39
CA GLN A 180 3.88 -9.06 6.28
C GLN A 180 3.40 -8.56 4.90
N ILE A 181 2.23 -7.94 4.82
CA ILE A 181 1.84 -7.25 3.59
C ILE A 181 2.61 -5.94 3.39
N ILE A 182 3.22 -5.36 4.41
CA ILE A 182 4.14 -4.23 4.26
C ILE A 182 5.55 -4.82 4.13
N ARG A 183 6.26 -4.47 3.05
CA ARG A 183 7.54 -5.09 2.70
C ARG A 183 8.67 -4.06 2.77
N LYS A 184 9.87 -4.55 3.11
CA LYS A 184 11.09 -3.75 3.11
C LYS A 184 11.59 -3.40 1.70
N TYR A 185 11.28 -4.24 0.73
CA TYR A 185 11.71 -4.12 -0.66
C TYR A 185 10.52 -4.32 -1.60
N GLU A 186 10.48 -3.54 -2.68
CA GLU A 186 9.44 -3.61 -3.71
C GLU A 186 10.06 -3.53 -5.12
N TYR A 187 9.64 -4.42 -6.02
CA TYR A 187 10.27 -4.57 -7.33
C TYR A 187 9.89 -3.47 -8.32
N ASN A 188 8.61 -3.11 -8.34
CA ASN A 188 8.00 -2.15 -9.24
C ASN A 188 6.89 -1.40 -8.52
N SER A 189 6.50 -0.26 -9.07
CA SER A 189 5.36 0.51 -8.57
C SER A 189 4.10 -0.36 -8.58
N ASN A 190 3.41 -0.43 -7.45
CA ASN A 190 2.29 -1.36 -7.31
C ASN A 190 1.20 -0.83 -6.37
N TYR A 191 0.00 -1.37 -6.51
CA TYR A 191 -1.09 -1.25 -5.55
C TYR A 191 -1.35 -2.60 -4.89
N LEU A 192 -1.66 -2.59 -3.60
CA LEU A 192 -2.28 -3.74 -2.97
C LEU A 192 -3.69 -3.92 -3.53
N GLY A 193 -4.05 -5.18 -3.75
CA GLY A 193 -5.40 -5.52 -4.21
C GLY A 193 -5.85 -6.86 -3.69
N ILE A 194 -7.14 -6.96 -3.38
CA ILE A 194 -7.78 -8.21 -2.97
C ILE A 194 -8.54 -8.78 -4.16
N LYS A 195 -8.25 -10.03 -4.51
CA LYS A 195 -8.93 -10.68 -5.62
C LYS A 195 -10.38 -10.99 -5.24
N MET A 196 -11.34 -10.40 -5.96
CA MET A 196 -12.77 -10.60 -5.72
C MET A 196 -13.47 -11.11 -7.00
N GLU A 197 -14.64 -11.75 -6.85
CA GLU A 197 -15.51 -12.11 -7.99
C GLU A 197 -16.44 -10.94 -8.38
N GLU A 198 -16.78 -10.11 -7.41
CA GLU A 198 -17.52 -8.87 -7.57
C GLU A 198 -17.15 -7.89 -6.45
N SER A 199 -17.23 -6.60 -6.76
CA SER A 199 -17.10 -5.49 -5.81
C SER A 199 -17.89 -4.31 -6.38
N ASP A 200 -18.34 -3.40 -5.53
CA ASP A 200 -18.92 -2.11 -5.89
C ASP A 200 -17.95 -0.94 -5.67
N ASP A 201 -16.72 -1.24 -5.25
CA ASP A 201 -15.66 -0.27 -4.93
C ASP A 201 -14.68 -0.05 -6.10
N TRP A 202 -13.60 0.70 -5.87
CA TRP A 202 -12.50 0.88 -6.81
C TRP A 202 -11.81 -0.45 -7.10
N CYS A 203 -11.74 -0.75 -8.39
CA CYS A 203 -11.26 -2.02 -8.89
C CYS A 203 -10.19 -1.83 -9.95
N ILE A 204 -9.26 -2.77 -9.96
CA ILE A 204 -8.10 -2.80 -10.84
C ILE A 204 -8.21 -4.01 -11.75
N GLU A 205 -8.37 -3.76 -13.04
CA GLU A 205 -8.26 -4.79 -14.07
C GLU A 205 -6.78 -5.04 -14.37
N VAL A 206 -6.36 -6.30 -14.42
CA VAL A 206 -4.95 -6.66 -14.63
C VAL A 206 -4.73 -7.67 -15.74
N ASN A 207 -3.52 -7.65 -16.28
CA ASN A 207 -2.97 -8.79 -17.00
C ASN A 207 -2.77 -9.97 -16.03
N ASN A 208 -3.34 -11.13 -16.35
CA ASN A 208 -3.31 -12.29 -15.46
C ASN A 208 -1.92 -12.87 -15.22
N GLU A 209 -1.02 -12.77 -16.18
CA GLU A 209 0.33 -13.35 -16.10
C GLU A 209 1.27 -12.39 -15.38
N THR A 210 1.27 -11.11 -15.78
CA THR A 210 2.23 -10.12 -15.27
C THR A 210 1.75 -9.35 -14.05
N LYS A 211 0.43 -9.31 -13.81
CA LYS A 211 -0.26 -8.42 -12.86
C LYS A 211 -0.14 -6.94 -13.17
N GLU A 212 0.26 -6.58 -14.38
CA GLU A 212 0.24 -5.20 -14.85
C GLU A 212 -1.19 -4.65 -14.85
N VAL A 213 -1.35 -3.42 -14.36
CA VAL A 213 -2.63 -2.71 -14.35
C VAL A 213 -2.99 -2.30 -15.77
N LEU A 214 -4.17 -2.72 -16.23
CA LEU A 214 -4.70 -2.40 -17.56
C LEU A 214 -5.68 -1.23 -17.49
N ASP A 215 -6.54 -1.22 -16.47
CA ASP A 215 -7.53 -0.18 -16.25
C ASP A 215 -7.99 -0.12 -14.79
N VAL A 216 -8.64 0.99 -14.41
CA VAL A 216 -9.31 1.14 -13.12
C VAL A 216 -10.74 1.69 -13.25
N HIS A 217 -11.69 1.02 -12.63
CA HIS A 217 -13.12 1.32 -12.68
C HIS A 217 -13.76 1.16 -11.30
N VAL A 218 -14.97 1.70 -11.13
CA VAL A 218 -15.74 1.52 -9.90
C VAL A 218 -16.78 0.44 -10.17
N GLY A 219 -16.69 -0.62 -9.38
CA GLY A 219 -17.55 -1.78 -9.42
C GLY A 219 -17.30 -2.73 -10.60
N PHE A 220 -17.40 -4.02 -10.35
CA PHE A 220 -17.32 -5.06 -11.39
C PHE A 220 -18.06 -6.33 -11.01
N LYS A 221 -18.28 -7.16 -12.03
CA LYS A 221 -18.60 -8.58 -11.89
C LYS A 221 -17.77 -9.37 -12.89
N GLY A 222 -17.06 -10.39 -12.44
CA GLY A 222 -16.29 -11.28 -13.31
C GLY A 222 -14.87 -11.53 -12.81
N ASN A 223 -14.06 -12.13 -13.66
CA ASN A 223 -12.70 -12.56 -13.29
C ASN A 223 -11.66 -11.46 -13.59
N ASN A 224 -10.44 -11.64 -13.07
CA ASN A 224 -9.25 -10.82 -13.35
C ASN A 224 -9.26 -9.39 -12.79
N ASN A 225 -10.12 -9.13 -11.82
CA ASN A 225 -10.18 -7.84 -11.13
C ASN A 225 -9.80 -8.02 -9.67
N TYR A 226 -9.20 -6.96 -9.13
CA TYR A 226 -8.88 -6.83 -7.72
C TYR A 226 -9.59 -5.61 -7.18
N GLN A 227 -10.23 -5.70 -6.03
CA GLN A 227 -10.59 -4.52 -5.26
C GLN A 227 -9.30 -3.85 -4.81
N MET A 228 -9.16 -2.56 -5.10
CA MET A 228 -8.03 -1.75 -4.69
C MET A 228 -8.02 -1.65 -3.17
N VAL A 229 -6.85 -1.83 -2.59
CA VAL A 229 -6.59 -1.47 -1.19
C VAL A 229 -5.78 -0.19 -1.25
N GLY A 230 -6.13 0.80 -0.42
CA GLY A 230 -5.50 2.13 -0.37
C GLY A 230 -4.04 2.14 0.08
N ILE A 231 -3.18 1.24 -0.42
CA ILE A 231 -1.74 1.16 -0.19
C ILE A 231 -1.07 0.93 -1.53
N SER A 232 -0.18 1.84 -1.91
CA SER A 232 0.64 1.74 -3.11
C SER A 232 2.11 1.99 -2.82
N TYR A 233 2.99 1.40 -3.62
CA TYR A 233 4.41 1.70 -3.65
C TYR A 233 4.77 2.43 -4.95
N TRP A 234 5.66 3.41 -4.84
CA TRP A 234 6.12 4.26 -5.93
C TRP A 234 7.63 4.20 -6.08
N SER A 235 8.10 3.75 -7.25
CA SER A 235 9.50 3.78 -7.63
C SER A 235 9.95 5.20 -8.00
N SER A 236 11.27 5.41 -8.18
CA SER A 236 11.78 6.69 -8.69
C SER A 236 11.20 7.08 -10.05
N GLU A 237 10.96 6.11 -10.93
CA GLU A 237 10.54 6.35 -12.31
C GLU A 237 9.13 6.97 -12.34
N GLU A 238 8.18 6.34 -11.65
CA GLU A 238 6.80 6.83 -11.54
C GLU A 238 6.71 8.10 -10.70
N ALA A 239 7.47 8.18 -9.59
CA ALA A 239 7.48 9.38 -8.76
C ALA A 239 7.98 10.62 -9.51
N ALA A 240 8.92 10.47 -10.45
CA ALA A 240 9.47 11.59 -11.22
C ALA A 240 8.41 12.28 -12.10
N ASN A 241 7.40 11.55 -12.57
CA ASN A 241 6.33 12.10 -13.39
C ASN A 241 5.19 12.71 -12.56
N PHE A 242 4.98 12.18 -11.35
CA PHE A 242 3.79 12.48 -10.56
C PHE A 242 3.64 13.95 -10.18
N ALA A 243 4.75 14.63 -9.87
CA ALA A 243 4.73 16.02 -9.39
C ALA A 243 4.09 17.00 -10.39
N ASP A 244 4.40 16.84 -11.68
CA ASP A 244 3.84 17.67 -12.74
C ASP A 244 2.41 17.24 -13.07
N ASP A 245 2.17 15.93 -13.16
CA ASP A 245 0.87 15.36 -13.53
C ASP A 245 -0.22 15.68 -12.50
N VAL A 246 0.06 15.58 -11.20
CA VAL A 246 -0.91 15.92 -10.16
C VAL A 246 -1.27 17.40 -10.20
N MET A 247 -0.31 18.28 -10.47
CA MET A 247 -0.56 19.72 -10.60
C MET A 247 -1.38 20.03 -11.85
N GLU A 248 -1.13 19.34 -12.96
CA GLU A 248 -1.92 19.47 -14.18
C GLU A 248 -3.39 19.09 -13.92
N VAL A 249 -3.62 17.91 -13.33
CA VAL A 249 -4.99 17.43 -13.03
C VAL A 249 -5.67 18.32 -12.00
N TYR A 250 -4.99 18.69 -10.91
CA TYR A 250 -5.56 19.49 -9.83
C TYR A 250 -6.03 20.88 -10.30
N ASN A 251 -5.31 21.51 -11.23
CA ASN A 251 -5.61 22.84 -11.73
C ASN A 251 -6.67 22.88 -12.84
N LYS A 252 -7.07 21.73 -13.40
CA LYS A 252 -8.17 21.65 -14.36
C LYS A 252 -9.52 21.92 -13.70
N GLU A 253 -10.50 22.33 -14.49
CA GLU A 253 -11.88 22.44 -14.03
C GLU A 253 -12.38 21.09 -13.49
N GLY A 254 -12.91 21.09 -12.26
CA GLY A 254 -13.31 19.86 -11.56
C GLY A 254 -12.15 19.01 -11.00
N GLY A 255 -10.89 19.39 -11.25
CA GLY A 255 -9.69 18.68 -10.82
C GLY A 255 -9.60 18.47 -9.32
N LYS A 256 -10.00 19.49 -8.53
CA LYS A 256 -10.05 19.41 -7.06
C LYS A 256 -10.97 18.33 -6.51
N GLN A 257 -11.90 17.78 -7.30
CA GLN A 257 -12.86 16.76 -6.85
C GLN A 257 -12.39 15.33 -7.18
N LYS A 258 -11.24 15.18 -7.84
CA LYS A 258 -10.68 13.89 -8.23
C LYS A 258 -9.98 13.19 -7.09
N TYR A 259 -9.94 11.86 -7.16
CA TYR A 259 -9.06 11.09 -6.29
C TYR A 259 -7.63 11.18 -6.81
N TRP A 260 -6.66 11.13 -5.91
CA TRP A 260 -5.25 11.23 -6.29
C TRP A 260 -4.80 10.02 -7.14
N ASP A 261 -5.35 8.84 -6.89
CA ASP A 261 -5.07 7.60 -7.63
C ASP A 261 -5.42 7.75 -9.12
N GLU A 262 -6.48 8.52 -9.42
CA GLU A 262 -6.91 8.76 -10.80
C GLU A 262 -5.84 9.48 -11.63
N VAL A 263 -4.93 10.25 -11.01
CA VAL A 263 -3.88 11.00 -11.73
C VAL A 263 -3.05 10.03 -12.57
N ALA A 264 -2.47 9.02 -11.93
CA ALA A 264 -1.60 8.06 -12.60
C ALA A 264 -2.40 6.93 -13.25
N LEU A 265 -3.50 6.47 -12.64
CA LEU A 265 -4.22 5.30 -13.12
C LEU A 265 -5.25 5.60 -14.22
N ARG A 266 -5.67 6.87 -14.39
CA ARG A 266 -6.63 7.28 -15.43
C ARG A 266 -6.15 8.42 -16.31
N PHE A 267 -5.82 9.57 -15.73
CA PHE A 267 -5.56 10.80 -16.49
C PHE A 267 -4.26 10.72 -17.29
N HIS A 268 -3.25 10.06 -16.73
CA HIS A 268 -1.93 9.94 -17.33
C HIS A 268 -1.47 8.48 -17.45
N LYS A 269 -2.40 7.53 -17.55
CA LYS A 269 -2.08 6.09 -17.50
C LYS A 269 -0.98 5.63 -18.45
N ASP A 270 -0.85 6.27 -19.62
CA ASP A 270 0.19 5.93 -20.61
C ASP A 270 1.61 6.33 -20.18
N LYS A 271 1.76 7.08 -19.07
CA LYS A 271 3.05 7.49 -18.48
C LYS A 271 3.52 6.62 -17.31
N TYR A 272 2.67 5.69 -16.85
CA TYR A 272 2.94 4.91 -15.65
C TYR A 272 2.83 3.41 -15.92
N SER A 273 3.67 2.63 -15.25
CA SER A 273 3.56 1.18 -15.20
C SER A 273 3.31 0.75 -13.75
N PHE A 274 2.07 0.41 -13.46
CA PHE A 274 1.66 -0.12 -12.16
C PHE A 274 1.34 -1.60 -12.25
N PHE A 275 1.53 -2.29 -11.13
CA PHE A 275 1.19 -3.69 -10.96
C PHE A 275 0.28 -3.88 -9.76
N VAL A 276 -0.43 -4.99 -9.69
CA VAL A 276 -1.10 -5.42 -8.46
C VAL A 276 -0.21 -6.37 -7.69
N ARG A 277 -0.06 -6.10 -6.40
CA ARG A 277 0.44 -7.05 -5.42
C ARG A 277 -0.73 -7.64 -4.63
N PRO A 278 -1.05 -8.93 -4.83
CA PRO A 278 -2.19 -9.54 -4.17
C PRO A 278 -2.06 -9.58 -2.65
N CYS A 279 -3.17 -9.34 -1.96
CA CYS A 279 -3.41 -9.65 -0.56
C CYS A 279 -4.81 -10.28 -0.39
N VAL A 280 -5.15 -10.69 0.82
CA VAL A 280 -6.47 -11.23 1.16
C VAL A 280 -7.20 -10.38 2.19
N ASP A 281 -8.51 -10.53 2.30
CA ASP A 281 -9.37 -9.85 3.26
C ASP A 281 -8.94 -10.02 4.74
N SER A 282 -8.39 -11.17 5.09
CA SER A 282 -7.84 -11.42 6.42
C SER A 282 -6.51 -10.69 6.71
N ASP A 283 -5.84 -10.15 5.68
CA ASP A 283 -4.61 -9.39 5.87
C ASP A 283 -4.88 -7.96 6.31
N ILE A 284 -5.92 -7.34 5.75
CA ILE A 284 -6.23 -5.92 5.89
C ILE A 284 -7.69 -5.67 5.59
N ILE A 285 -8.30 -4.79 6.36
CA ILE A 285 -9.67 -4.33 6.11
C ILE A 285 -9.71 -2.80 6.09
N GLU A 286 -10.56 -2.27 5.22
CA GLU A 286 -11.03 -0.91 5.30
C GLU A 286 -12.29 -0.86 6.15
N ILE A 287 -12.41 0.15 7.02
CA ILE A 287 -13.61 0.34 7.84
C ILE A 287 -14.23 1.65 7.43
N ASP A 288 -15.32 1.58 6.69
CA ASP A 288 -15.80 2.67 5.88
C ASP A 288 -17.08 3.28 6.41
N THR A 289 -17.91 2.46 7.03
CA THR A 289 -19.17 2.88 7.65
C THR A 289 -19.21 2.59 9.14
N PHE A 290 -20.07 3.33 9.86
CA PHE A 290 -20.34 3.02 11.27
C PHE A 290 -20.93 1.61 11.45
N ALA A 291 -21.70 1.11 10.49
CA ALA A 291 -22.26 -0.24 10.53
C ALA A 291 -21.15 -1.31 10.50
N GLU A 292 -20.17 -1.18 9.60
CA GLU A 292 -19.01 -2.10 9.56
C GLU A 292 -18.21 -2.06 10.86
N LEU A 293 -17.98 -0.86 11.42
CA LEU A 293 -17.30 -0.73 12.71
C LEU A 293 -18.05 -1.48 13.83
N GLN A 294 -19.40 -1.40 13.83
CA GLN A 294 -20.24 -2.13 14.78
C GLN A 294 -20.17 -3.64 14.56
N GLU A 295 -20.01 -4.12 13.33
CA GLU A 295 -19.86 -5.56 13.05
C GLU A 295 -18.54 -6.11 13.59
N ILE A 296 -17.47 -5.30 13.53
CA ILE A 296 -16.11 -5.69 13.91
C ILE A 296 -15.85 -5.55 15.41
N ASP A 297 -16.42 -4.54 16.07
CA ASP A 297 -16.17 -4.23 17.48
C ASP A 297 -17.47 -4.00 18.27
N ASP A 298 -17.75 -4.95 19.17
CA ASP A 298 -18.93 -4.96 20.03
C ASP A 298 -19.05 -3.70 20.92
N ALA A 299 -17.94 -2.99 21.19
CA ALA A 299 -17.97 -1.74 21.97
C ALA A 299 -18.79 -0.62 21.29
N TYR A 300 -19.04 -0.74 19.99
CA TYR A 300 -19.84 0.20 19.21
C TYR A 300 -21.28 -0.24 18.99
N LYS A 301 -21.68 -1.45 19.43
CA LYS A 301 -23.07 -1.92 19.41
C LYS A 301 -23.83 -1.25 20.55
N ILE A 302 -24.48 -0.13 20.24
CA ILE A 302 -25.32 0.67 21.16
C ILE A 302 -26.75 0.14 21.14
#